data_AF-A0A0R2MYH9-F1
#
_entry.id   AF-A0A0R2MYH9-F1
#
_cell.length_a   1.000
_cell.length_b   1.000
_cell.length_c   1.000
_cell.angle_alpha   90.00
_cell.angle_beta   90.00
_cell.angle_gamma   90.00
#
_symmetry.space_group_name_H-M   'P 1'
#
loop_
_entity.id
_entity.type
_entity.pdbx_description
1 polymer ?
#
loop_
_entity_poly.entity_id
_entity_poly.type
_entity_poly.pdbx_seq_one_letter_code
_entity_poly.pdbx_strand_id
1 'polypeptide(L)'
;MILIILGIAVIALYLSFIMMKSSVVRSILVTIFGAITIVSLLLINMNDVQHYGMKKETVETTKTIYSASPNAQLPMLLKQDVGTSGKHNVYIYKLSAKGKATHTKADYDIHNRVQTGAAKATITEKKTRYTYKSDFYQTLFMNQNQHELVKQTNTIKVPSNWAVLTTTQAKALGKQLASMKNPDAATKAKMAAAIQAQVTAQIKANPALASKSQELAKAAQAKLQAQVIQDAIKQVKATVK
;
A
#
# COMPACT_ATOMS: atom_id res chain seq x y z
N MET A 1 -19.36 6.96 27.19
CA MET A 1 -20.11 7.34 28.41
C MET A 1 -21.53 7.77 28.08
N ILE A 2 -21.78 8.36 26.91
CA ILE A 2 -23.09 8.82 26.48
C ILE A 2 -24.14 7.72 26.41
N LEU A 3 -23.77 6.48 26.04
CA LEU A 3 -24.70 5.34 26.09
C LEU A 3 -25.13 4.99 27.53
N ILE A 4 -24.24 5.15 28.52
CA ILE A 4 -24.58 4.97 29.94
C ILE A 4 -25.50 6.11 30.39
N ILE A 5 -25.19 7.35 30.03
CA ILE A 5 -26.03 8.53 30.33
C ILE A 5 -27.43 8.31 29.74
N LEU A 6 -27.51 7.84 28.49
CA LEU A 6 -28.78 7.51 27.83
C LEU A 6 -29.53 6.42 28.59
N GLY A 7 -28.88 5.31 28.95
CA GLY A 7 -29.50 4.22 29.70
C GLY A 7 -30.06 4.69 31.05
N ILE A 8 -29.29 5.47 31.81
CA ILE A 8 -29.73 6.03 33.09
C ILE A 8 -30.88 7.02 32.88
N ALA A 9 -30.79 7.90 31.88
CA ALA A 9 -31.83 8.89 31.59
C ALA A 9 -33.14 8.23 31.19
N VAL A 10 -33.11 7.14 30.40
CA VAL A 10 -34.31 6.38 30.01
C VAL A 10 -34.96 5.72 31.22
N ILE A 11 -34.16 5.10 32.11
CA ILE A 11 -34.69 4.51 33.35
C ILE A 11 -35.29 5.60 34.25
N ALA A 12 -34.58 6.71 34.45
CA ALA A 12 -35.06 7.82 35.27
C ALA A 12 -36.31 8.49 34.70
N LEU A 13 -36.41 8.59 33.37
CA LEU A 13 -37.60 9.05 32.67
C LEU A 13 -38.78 8.11 32.91
N TYR A 14 -38.57 6.79 32.80
CA TYR A 14 -39.59 5.79 33.11
C TYR A 14 -40.10 5.94 34.55
N LEU A 15 -39.20 5.97 35.53
CA LEU A 15 -39.55 6.10 36.95
C LEU A 15 -40.33 7.39 37.22
N SER A 16 -39.89 8.50 36.62
CA SER A 16 -40.54 9.80 36.79
C SER A 16 -41.91 9.86 36.09
N PHE A 17 -42.01 9.35 34.87
CA PHE A 17 -43.22 9.48 34.06
C PHE A 17 -44.32 8.51 34.50
N ILE A 18 -43.96 7.25 34.79
CA ILE A 18 -44.90 6.15 35.03
C ILE A 18 -45.13 5.91 36.53
N MET A 19 -44.09 5.97 37.37
CA MET A 19 -44.22 5.58 38.78
C MET A 19 -44.56 6.75 39.73
N MET A 20 -44.22 7.99 39.38
CA MET A 20 -44.53 9.14 40.23
C MET A 20 -45.98 9.62 40.05
N LYS A 21 -46.57 10.12 41.15
CA LYS A 21 -47.87 10.82 41.12
C LYS A 21 -47.76 12.18 40.42
N SER A 22 -48.88 12.66 39.87
CA SER A 22 -48.97 13.99 39.26
C SER A 22 -48.54 15.07 40.25
N SER A 23 -47.47 15.79 39.90
CA SER A 23 -46.89 16.85 40.71
C SER A 23 -46.00 17.73 39.82
N VAL A 24 -45.72 18.95 40.26
CA VAL A 24 -44.78 19.84 39.56
C VAL A 24 -43.39 19.21 39.46
N VAL A 25 -42.95 18.52 40.51
CA VAL A 25 -41.67 17.80 40.53
C VAL A 25 -41.62 16.72 39.46
N ARG A 26 -42.68 15.92 39.31
CA ARG A 26 -42.80 14.93 38.22
C ARG A 26 -42.64 15.60 36.85
N SER A 27 -43.36 16.69 36.60
CA SER A 27 -43.28 17.39 35.31
C SER A 27 -41.85 17.87 35.02
N ILE A 28 -41.17 18.47 36.01
CA ILE A 28 -39.77 18.92 35.87
C ILE A 28 -38.85 17.74 35.54
N LEU A 29 -38.94 16.63 36.29
CA LEU A 29 -38.07 15.47 36.07
C LEU A 29 -38.32 14.81 34.71
N VAL A 30 -39.57 14.68 34.30
CA VAL A 30 -39.94 14.16 32.97
C VAL A 30 -39.36 15.05 31.87
N THR A 31 -39.49 16.38 32.00
CA THR A 31 -38.92 17.31 31.03
C THR A 31 -37.39 17.20 30.97
N ILE A 32 -36.72 17.14 32.12
CA ILE A 32 -35.24 17.04 32.18
C ILE A 32 -34.76 15.72 31.58
N PHE A 33 -35.26 14.57 32.03
CA PHE A 33 -34.80 13.28 31.53
C PHE A 33 -35.23 13.01 30.09
N GLY A 34 -36.39 13.53 29.68
CA GLY A 34 -36.82 13.55 28.28
C GLY A 34 -35.86 14.34 27.41
N ALA A 35 -35.49 15.56 27.82
CA ALA A 35 -34.52 16.38 27.11
C ALA A 35 -33.14 15.71 27.05
N ILE A 36 -32.64 15.14 28.15
CA ILE A 36 -31.35 14.42 28.18
C ILE A 36 -31.37 13.24 27.21
N THR A 37 -32.47 12.48 27.16
CA THR A 37 -32.63 11.33 26.24
C THR A 37 -32.53 11.80 24.79
N ILE A 38 -33.30 12.83 24.41
CA ILE A 38 -33.30 13.39 23.05
C ILE A 38 -31.90 13.93 22.68
N VAL A 39 -31.31 14.73 23.56
CA VAL A 39 -29.96 15.31 23.33
C VAL A 39 -28.91 14.21 23.21
N SER A 40 -29.00 13.14 24.02
CA SER A 40 -28.05 12.03 23.94
C SER A 40 -28.13 11.32 22.59
N LEU A 41 -29.34 11.03 22.09
CA LEU A 41 -29.54 10.42 20.78
C LEU A 41 -29.02 11.32 19.64
N LEU A 42 -29.29 12.62 19.71
CA LEU A 42 -28.77 13.58 18.75
C LEU A 42 -27.24 13.62 18.75
N LEU A 43 -26.61 13.68 19.93
CA LEU A 43 -25.16 13.70 20.04
C LEU A 43 -24.50 12.41 19.55
N ILE A 44 -25.11 11.24 19.80
CA ILE A 44 -24.66 9.96 19.26
C ILE A 44 -24.73 9.99 17.73
N ASN A 45 -25.88 10.35 17.16
CA ASN A 45 -26.05 10.41 15.72
C ASN A 45 -25.08 11.40 15.04
N MET A 46 -24.89 12.58 15.64
CA MET A 46 -23.93 13.56 15.14
C MET A 46 -22.47 13.09 15.26
N ASN A 47 -22.13 12.30 16.28
CA ASN A 47 -20.80 11.69 16.39
C ASN A 47 -20.59 10.60 15.34
N ASP A 48 -21.59 9.75 15.11
CA ASP A 48 -21.49 8.62 14.17
C ASP A 48 -21.50 9.06 12.70
N VAL A 49 -22.34 10.04 12.35
CA VAL A 49 -22.53 10.45 10.95
C VAL A 49 -21.66 11.65 10.58
N GLN A 50 -21.48 12.59 11.51
CA GLN A 50 -20.82 13.87 11.25
C GLN A 50 -19.49 14.03 12.01
N HIS A 51 -19.05 12.99 12.74
CA HIS A 51 -17.81 13.01 13.52
C HIS A 51 -17.76 14.17 14.53
N TYR A 52 -18.91 14.51 15.13
CA TYR A 52 -19.00 15.57 16.14
C TYR A 52 -18.00 15.35 17.29
N GLY A 53 -17.35 16.44 17.71
CA GLY A 53 -16.27 16.39 18.72
C GLY A 53 -14.91 15.92 18.17
N MET A 54 -14.79 15.61 16.87
CA MET A 54 -13.56 15.12 16.26
C MET A 54 -12.93 16.12 15.28
N LYS A 55 -11.62 15.99 15.09
CA LYS A 55 -10.83 16.69 14.07
C LYS A 55 -10.13 15.66 13.18
N LYS A 56 -9.73 16.09 11.98
CA LYS A 56 -8.91 15.27 11.08
C LYS A 56 -7.45 15.49 11.43
N GLU A 57 -6.73 14.40 11.69
CA GLU A 57 -5.29 14.40 11.89
C GLU A 57 -4.63 13.63 10.75
N THR A 58 -3.56 14.20 10.18
CA THR A 58 -2.76 13.51 9.16
C THR A 58 -1.42 13.11 9.74
N VAL A 59 -1.14 11.80 9.71
CA VAL A 59 0.14 11.22 10.10
C VAL A 59 0.83 10.69 8.86
N GLU A 60 2.13 10.98 8.76
CA GLU A 60 2.99 10.49 7.69
C GLU A 60 3.99 9.51 8.26
N THR A 61 4.17 8.36 7.61
CA THR A 61 5.14 7.36 8.02
C THR A 61 5.86 6.82 6.80
N THR A 62 7.18 6.91 6.80
CA THR A 62 8.02 6.40 5.72
C THR A 62 8.75 5.14 6.17
N LYS A 63 8.71 4.11 5.32
CA LYS A 63 9.41 2.84 5.54
C LYS A 63 10.21 2.49 4.30
N THR A 64 11.41 1.95 4.50
CA THR A 64 12.17 1.30 3.43
C THR A 64 11.46 0.02 3.02
N ILE A 65 11.41 -0.24 1.71
CA ILE A 65 10.84 -1.46 1.16
C ILE A 65 11.86 -2.20 0.29
N TYR A 66 11.62 -3.48 0.08
CA TYR A 66 12.48 -4.38 -0.67
C TYR A 66 11.69 -5.09 -1.77
N SER A 67 12.43 -5.55 -2.78
CA SER A 67 11.87 -6.20 -3.97
C SER A 67 11.02 -7.43 -3.60
N ALA A 68 9.85 -7.55 -4.24
CA ALA A 68 9.03 -8.74 -4.15
C ALA A 68 9.62 -9.93 -4.92
N SER A 69 10.60 -9.69 -5.81
CA SER A 69 11.27 -10.74 -6.58
C SER A 69 11.97 -11.76 -5.69
N PRO A 70 11.96 -13.05 -6.06
CA PRO A 70 12.88 -14.04 -5.51
C PRO A 70 14.30 -13.92 -6.08
N ASN A 71 14.49 -13.22 -7.21
CA ASN A 71 15.79 -13.00 -7.83
C ASN A 71 16.35 -11.61 -7.47
N ALA A 72 17.49 -11.58 -6.77
CA ALA A 72 18.16 -10.33 -6.37
C ALA A 72 18.66 -9.49 -7.57
N GLN A 73 18.98 -10.13 -8.70
CA GLN A 73 19.42 -9.45 -9.94
C GLN A 73 18.26 -8.79 -10.69
N LEU A 74 17.01 -9.06 -10.29
CA LEU A 74 15.81 -8.52 -10.91
C LEU A 74 14.89 -7.93 -9.85
N PRO A 75 15.22 -6.74 -9.30
CA PRO A 75 14.36 -6.11 -8.34
C PRO A 75 13.05 -5.68 -8.98
N MET A 76 11.93 -5.88 -8.28
CA MET A 76 10.60 -5.53 -8.80
C MET A 76 9.62 -5.15 -7.70
N LEU A 77 8.69 -4.28 -8.06
CA LEU A 77 7.46 -3.98 -7.33
C LEU A 77 6.31 -4.63 -8.09
N LEU A 78 5.47 -5.41 -7.41
CA LEU A 78 4.32 -6.03 -8.07
C LEU A 78 3.06 -5.22 -7.82
N LYS A 79 2.27 -5.03 -8.88
CA LYS A 79 0.93 -4.47 -8.86
C LYS A 79 -0.09 -5.61 -8.95
N GLN A 80 -1.15 -5.54 -8.17
CA GLN A 80 -2.30 -6.40 -8.34
C GLN A 80 -3.57 -5.57 -8.27
N ASP A 81 -4.41 -5.72 -9.28
CA ASP A 81 -5.68 -5.02 -9.36
C ASP A 81 -6.68 -5.70 -8.42
N VAL A 82 -7.53 -4.90 -7.78
CA VAL A 82 -8.59 -5.36 -6.88
C VAL A 82 -9.91 -5.25 -7.64
N GLY A 83 -10.52 -6.40 -7.92
CA GLY A 83 -11.67 -6.50 -8.80
C GLY A 83 -11.31 -6.38 -10.27
N THR A 84 -12.31 -6.16 -11.13
CA THR A 84 -12.16 -6.20 -12.60
C THR A 84 -11.98 -4.83 -13.25
N SER A 85 -12.16 -3.73 -12.49
CA SER A 85 -12.16 -2.37 -13.04
C SER A 85 -10.76 -1.74 -13.19
N GLY A 86 -9.73 -2.30 -12.55
CA GLY A 86 -8.38 -1.74 -12.51
C GLY A 86 -8.23 -0.40 -11.76
N LYS A 87 -9.31 0.10 -11.15
CA LYS A 87 -9.34 1.40 -10.45
C LYS A 87 -8.70 1.33 -9.06
N HIS A 88 -8.80 0.18 -8.40
CA HIS A 88 -8.20 -0.05 -7.08
C HIS A 88 -7.10 -1.09 -7.22
N ASN A 89 -5.92 -0.77 -6.71
CA ASN A 89 -4.74 -1.60 -6.91
C ASN A 89 -3.98 -1.72 -5.60
N VAL A 90 -3.48 -2.90 -5.29
CA VAL A 90 -2.51 -3.12 -4.22
C VAL A 90 -1.12 -3.31 -4.79
N TYR A 91 -0.12 -2.94 -4.02
CA TYR A 91 1.28 -3.15 -4.36
C TYR A 91 1.93 -4.10 -3.38
N ILE A 92 2.64 -5.10 -3.92
CA ILE A 92 3.30 -6.16 -3.16
C ILE A 92 4.80 -5.87 -3.13
N TYR A 93 5.36 -5.91 -1.93
CA TYR A 93 6.76 -5.61 -1.62
C TYR A 93 7.18 -6.39 -0.36
N LYS A 94 8.44 -6.25 0.07
CA LYS A 94 8.92 -6.79 1.35
C LYS A 94 9.34 -5.66 2.29
N LEU A 95 9.21 -5.87 3.60
CA LEU A 95 9.68 -4.92 4.62
C LEU A 95 11.13 -5.17 5.06
N SER A 96 11.70 -6.31 4.68
CA SER A 96 13.11 -6.64 4.86
C SER A 96 13.62 -7.48 3.70
N ALA A 97 14.93 -7.49 3.44
CA ALA A 97 15.51 -8.20 2.29
C ALA A 97 15.20 -9.70 2.27
N LYS A 98 15.16 -10.34 3.45
CA LYS A 98 14.82 -11.76 3.64
C LYS A 98 13.38 -11.98 4.14
N GLY A 99 12.57 -10.93 4.21
CA GLY A 99 11.21 -10.99 4.73
C GLY A 99 10.22 -11.63 3.76
N LYS A 100 9.06 -12.03 4.28
CA LYS A 100 7.92 -12.43 3.45
C LYS A 100 7.37 -11.23 2.68
N ALA A 101 6.84 -11.50 1.50
CA ALA A 101 6.11 -10.48 0.75
C ALA A 101 4.85 -10.06 1.51
N THR A 102 4.54 -8.78 1.46
CA THR A 102 3.34 -8.14 2.02
C THR A 102 2.81 -7.15 1.00
N HIS A 103 1.65 -6.56 1.24
CA HIS A 103 1.03 -5.62 0.31
C HIS A 103 0.36 -4.46 1.02
N THR A 104 0.16 -3.38 0.28
CA THR A 104 -0.73 -2.28 0.71
C THR A 104 -2.15 -2.83 0.94
N LYS A 105 -2.86 -2.32 1.95
CA LYS A 105 -4.25 -2.73 2.22
C LYS A 105 -5.15 -2.45 1.00
N ALA A 106 -6.04 -3.38 0.69
CA ALA A 106 -7.09 -3.22 -0.32
C ALA A 106 -8.31 -2.57 0.35
N ASP A 107 -8.57 -1.31 0.03
CA ASP A 107 -9.61 -0.51 0.65
C ASP A 107 -9.95 0.67 -0.28
N TYR A 108 -11.21 1.11 -0.27
CA TYR A 108 -11.69 2.18 -1.16
C TYR A 108 -11.08 3.54 -0.83
N ASP A 109 -10.79 3.79 0.45
CA ASP A 109 -10.22 5.07 0.91
C ASP A 109 -8.69 5.10 0.80
N ILE A 110 -8.07 4.00 0.35
CA ILE A 110 -6.62 3.84 0.25
C ILE A 110 -6.18 3.88 -1.22
N HIS A 111 -5.40 4.91 -1.53
CA HIS A 111 -4.89 5.15 -2.88
C HIS A 111 -3.39 4.94 -2.92
N ASN A 112 -2.92 4.26 -3.97
CA ASN A 112 -1.50 3.97 -4.15
C ASN A 112 -0.97 4.69 -5.39
N ARG A 113 0.20 5.32 -5.26
CA ARG A 113 0.92 5.98 -6.36
C ARG A 113 2.35 5.47 -6.41
N VAL A 114 2.86 5.27 -7.61
CA VAL A 114 4.25 4.81 -7.83
C VAL A 114 5.04 5.90 -8.52
N GLN A 115 6.24 6.15 -8.02
CA GLN A 115 7.23 7.05 -8.61
C GLN A 115 8.54 6.28 -8.83
N THR A 116 9.08 6.39 -10.03
CA THR A 116 10.37 5.79 -10.41
C THR A 116 11.49 6.83 -10.30
N GLY A 117 12.75 6.39 -10.26
CA GLY A 117 13.92 7.28 -10.21
C GLY A 117 14.44 7.63 -8.82
N ALA A 118 13.94 6.98 -7.77
CA ALA A 118 14.41 7.24 -6.40
C ALA A 118 15.74 6.53 -6.10
N ALA A 119 16.57 7.10 -5.22
CA ALA A 119 17.83 6.46 -4.82
C ALA A 119 17.61 5.16 -4.02
N LYS A 120 16.56 5.11 -3.19
CA LYS A 120 16.17 3.95 -2.37
C LYS A 120 14.68 3.68 -2.55
N ALA A 121 14.30 2.41 -2.40
CA ALA A 121 12.90 2.03 -2.44
C ALA A 121 12.22 2.29 -1.09
N THR A 122 11.16 3.08 -1.08
CA THR A 122 10.42 3.46 0.13
C THR A 122 8.93 3.51 -0.13
N ILE A 123 8.13 3.24 0.89
CA ILE A 123 6.71 3.58 0.93
C ILE A 123 6.48 4.67 1.97
N THR A 124 5.83 5.76 1.56
CA THR A 124 5.36 6.82 2.47
C THR A 124 3.86 6.72 2.57
N GLU A 125 3.37 6.35 3.75
CA GLU A 125 1.94 6.27 4.07
C GLU A 125 1.50 7.61 4.66
N LYS A 126 0.61 8.32 3.97
CA LYS A 126 -0.05 9.53 4.47
C LYS A 126 -1.47 9.18 4.87
N LYS A 127 -1.71 8.98 6.17
CA LYS A 127 -3.00 8.56 6.73
C LYS A 127 -3.69 9.76 7.36
N THR A 128 -4.90 10.08 6.90
CA THR A 128 -5.78 11.05 7.55
C THR A 128 -6.86 10.28 8.30
N ARG A 129 -7.00 10.54 9.59
CA ARG A 129 -7.95 9.85 10.48
C ARG A 129 -8.69 10.84 11.36
N TYR A 130 -9.87 10.44 11.84
CA TYR A 130 -10.56 11.20 12.88
C TYR A 130 -9.90 10.98 14.24
N THR A 131 -9.82 12.04 15.03
CA THR A 131 -9.26 12.03 16.38
C THR A 131 -10.05 13.02 17.23
N TYR A 132 -10.40 12.65 18.44
CA TYR A 132 -11.13 13.54 19.34
C TYR A 132 -10.37 14.85 19.61
N LYS A 133 -11.11 15.95 19.66
CA LYS A 133 -10.54 17.30 19.91
C LYS A 133 -10.04 17.45 21.35
N SER A 134 -10.59 16.67 22.28
CA SER A 134 -10.26 16.69 23.71
C SER A 134 -10.66 15.37 24.39
N ASP A 135 -10.09 15.14 25.57
CA ASP A 135 -10.39 13.99 26.42
C ASP A 135 -11.87 13.94 26.84
N PHE A 136 -12.51 15.11 26.95
CA PHE A 136 -13.96 15.19 27.21
C PHE A 136 -14.76 14.42 26.15
N TYR A 137 -14.55 14.73 24.87
CA TYR A 137 -15.28 14.06 23.80
C TYR A 137 -14.87 12.58 23.68
N GLN A 138 -13.59 12.29 23.88
CA GLN A 138 -13.08 10.92 23.87
C GLN A 138 -13.77 10.05 24.94
N THR A 139 -13.92 10.56 26.16
CA THR A 139 -14.63 9.88 27.25
C THR A 139 -16.15 9.86 27.02
N LEU A 140 -16.73 10.98 26.59
CA LEU A 140 -18.16 11.10 26.30
C LEU A 140 -18.60 10.01 25.32
N PHE A 141 -17.85 9.82 24.24
CA PHE A 141 -18.15 8.81 23.21
C PHE A 141 -17.38 7.50 23.38
N MET A 142 -16.67 7.26 24.50
CA MET A 142 -15.97 5.98 24.76
C MET A 142 -14.99 5.56 23.65
N ASN A 143 -14.28 6.52 23.04
CA ASN A 143 -13.42 6.29 21.87
C ASN A 143 -14.14 5.77 20.61
N GLN A 144 -15.48 5.82 20.55
CA GLN A 144 -16.20 5.48 19.32
C GLN A 144 -15.67 6.33 18.17
N ASN A 145 -15.48 5.75 16.98
CA ASN A 145 -14.95 6.43 15.79
C ASN A 145 -13.50 6.98 15.93
N GLN A 146 -12.82 6.76 17.05
CA GLN A 146 -11.43 7.19 17.24
C GLN A 146 -10.50 6.47 16.25
N HIS A 147 -9.66 7.24 15.58
CA HIS A 147 -8.76 6.78 14.51
C HIS A 147 -9.46 6.16 13.30
N GLU A 148 -10.76 6.41 13.12
CA GLU A 148 -11.47 6.05 11.89
C GLU A 148 -10.78 6.69 10.67
N LEU A 149 -10.55 5.89 9.64
CA LEU A 149 -9.83 6.31 8.45
C LEU A 149 -10.70 7.24 7.59
N VAL A 150 -10.18 8.43 7.29
CA VAL A 150 -10.80 9.34 6.31
C VAL A 150 -10.27 9.08 4.91
N LYS A 151 -8.95 8.94 4.81
CA LYS A 151 -8.25 8.62 3.56
C LYS A 151 -6.82 8.23 3.85
N GLN A 152 -6.27 7.40 2.98
CA GLN A 152 -4.84 7.11 2.95
C GLN A 152 -4.29 7.28 1.55
N THR A 153 -3.11 7.88 1.44
CA THR A 153 -2.35 7.85 0.20
C THR A 153 -0.98 7.25 0.47
N ASN A 154 -0.64 6.19 -0.25
CA ASN A 154 0.66 5.57 -0.21
C ASN A 154 1.45 6.01 -1.43
N THR A 155 2.58 6.68 -1.20
CA THR A 155 3.53 7.02 -2.26
C THR A 155 4.68 6.04 -2.20
N ILE A 156 4.76 5.18 -3.21
CA ILE A 156 5.80 4.17 -3.36
C ILE A 156 6.85 4.72 -4.31
N LYS A 157 8.03 5.01 -3.78
CA LYS A 157 9.19 5.45 -4.56
C LYS A 157 10.08 4.25 -4.79
N VAL A 158 10.45 3.98 -6.04
CA VAL A 158 11.35 2.88 -6.42
C VAL A 158 12.51 3.38 -7.29
N PRO A 159 13.69 2.76 -7.21
CA PRO A 159 14.79 3.02 -8.12
C PRO A 159 14.47 2.65 -9.57
N SER A 160 15.15 3.29 -10.52
CA SER A 160 14.93 3.06 -11.97
C SER A 160 15.24 1.65 -12.42
N ASN A 161 16.07 0.91 -11.68
CA ASN A 161 16.37 -0.49 -11.99
C ASN A 161 15.28 -1.46 -11.51
N TRP A 162 14.26 -1.01 -10.78
CA TRP A 162 13.13 -1.85 -10.40
C TRP A 162 12.12 -1.96 -11.54
N ALA A 163 11.73 -3.19 -11.87
CA ALA A 163 10.58 -3.43 -12.72
C ALA A 163 9.29 -3.23 -11.92
N VAL A 164 8.39 -2.37 -12.40
CA VAL A 164 7.01 -2.31 -11.89
C VAL A 164 6.14 -3.14 -12.84
N LEU A 165 5.59 -4.25 -12.33
CA LEU A 165 4.89 -5.26 -13.12
C LEU A 165 3.60 -5.69 -12.43
N THR A 166 2.58 -6.08 -13.19
CA THR A 166 1.46 -6.82 -12.60
C THR A 166 1.91 -8.22 -12.16
N THR A 167 1.15 -8.87 -11.28
CA THR A 167 1.43 -10.26 -10.89
C THR A 167 1.36 -11.22 -12.08
N THR A 168 0.47 -10.96 -13.05
CA THR A 168 0.38 -11.72 -14.32
C THR A 168 1.63 -11.53 -15.18
N GLN A 169 2.06 -10.28 -15.37
CA GLN A 169 3.29 -9.94 -16.09
C GLN A 169 4.53 -10.57 -15.44
N ALA A 170 4.63 -10.50 -14.11
CA ALA A 170 5.75 -11.09 -13.38
C ALA A 170 5.79 -12.62 -13.50
N LYS A 171 4.62 -13.29 -13.49
CA LYS A 171 4.53 -14.74 -13.71
C LYS A 171 4.94 -15.12 -15.13
N ALA A 172 4.52 -14.35 -16.14
CA ALA A 172 4.92 -14.55 -17.54
C ALA A 172 6.44 -14.34 -17.71
N LEU A 173 6.99 -13.29 -17.11
CA LEU A 173 8.42 -13.02 -17.12
C LEU A 173 9.21 -14.15 -16.45
N GLY A 174 8.74 -14.64 -15.30
CA GLY A 174 9.34 -15.78 -14.62
C GLY A 174 9.41 -17.03 -15.49
N LYS A 175 8.36 -17.32 -16.26
CA LYS A 175 8.34 -18.43 -17.23
C LYS A 175 9.34 -18.21 -18.37
N GLN A 176 9.37 -17.00 -18.95
CA GLN A 176 10.30 -16.65 -20.04
C GLN A 176 11.78 -16.69 -19.59
N LEU A 177 12.07 -16.27 -18.36
CA LEU A 177 13.43 -16.37 -17.82
C LEU A 177 13.80 -17.80 -17.43
N ALA A 178 12.83 -18.63 -17.03
CA ALA A 178 13.08 -20.03 -16.73
C ALA A 178 13.45 -20.83 -17.99
N SER A 179 12.79 -20.58 -19.13
CA SER A 179 13.17 -21.22 -20.40
C SER A 179 14.57 -20.82 -20.87
N MET A 180 15.03 -19.62 -20.50
CA MET A 180 16.39 -19.15 -20.80
C MET A 180 17.49 -19.77 -19.93
N LYS A 181 17.17 -20.42 -18.80
CA LYS A 181 18.18 -21.07 -17.95
C LYS A 181 18.82 -22.29 -18.63
N ASN A 182 18.07 -22.98 -19.48
CA ASN A 182 18.55 -24.09 -20.31
C ASN A 182 18.31 -23.78 -21.79
N PRO A 183 19.08 -22.84 -22.37
CA PRO A 183 18.93 -22.49 -23.77
C PRO A 183 19.36 -23.67 -24.64
N ASP A 184 18.65 -23.87 -25.75
CA ASP A 184 19.04 -24.83 -26.78
C ASP A 184 20.42 -24.49 -27.37
N ALA A 185 21.01 -25.44 -28.09
CA ALA A 185 22.35 -25.28 -28.67
C ALA A 185 22.44 -24.07 -29.61
N ALA A 186 21.37 -23.80 -30.38
CA ALA A 186 21.31 -22.67 -31.30
C ALA A 186 21.34 -21.32 -30.56
N THR A 187 20.60 -21.20 -29.45
CA THR A 187 20.53 -19.99 -28.63
C THR A 187 21.84 -19.78 -27.87
N LYS A 188 22.47 -20.85 -27.36
CA LYS A 188 23.83 -20.77 -26.80
C LYS A 188 24.85 -20.28 -27.82
N ALA A 189 24.84 -20.82 -29.04
CA ALA A 189 25.72 -20.39 -30.12
C ALA A 189 25.51 -18.92 -30.49
N LYS A 190 24.25 -18.48 -30.61
CA LYS A 190 23.91 -17.06 -30.88
C LYS A 190 24.41 -16.13 -29.76
N MET A 191 24.23 -16.50 -28.49
CA MET A 191 24.72 -15.70 -27.37
C MET A 191 26.26 -15.65 -27.35
N ALA A 192 26.93 -16.77 -27.60
CA ALA A 192 28.39 -16.81 -27.66
C ALA A 192 28.94 -15.93 -28.80
N ALA A 193 28.33 -16.00 -29.99
CA ALA A 193 28.67 -15.14 -31.11
C ALA A 193 28.45 -13.65 -30.80
N ALA A 194 27.35 -13.30 -30.13
CA ALA A 194 27.07 -11.93 -29.72
C ALA A 194 28.09 -11.39 -28.69
N ILE A 195 28.50 -12.22 -27.73
CA ILE A 195 29.56 -11.88 -26.76
C ILE A 195 30.88 -11.65 -27.48
N GLN A 196 31.28 -12.57 -28.37
CA GLN A 196 32.53 -12.47 -29.12
C GLN A 196 32.56 -11.25 -30.04
N ALA A 197 31.44 -10.92 -30.70
CA ALA A 197 31.29 -9.71 -31.49
C ALA A 197 31.47 -8.44 -30.64
N GLN A 198 30.88 -8.38 -29.44
CA GLN A 198 31.05 -7.25 -28.52
C GLN A 198 32.50 -7.11 -28.03
N VAL A 199 33.16 -8.21 -27.66
CA VAL A 199 34.56 -8.19 -27.22
C VAL A 199 35.47 -7.73 -28.35
N THR A 200 35.26 -8.26 -29.57
CA THR A 200 36.05 -7.88 -30.75
C THR A 200 35.86 -6.40 -31.09
N ALA A 201 34.64 -5.87 -31.01
CA ALA A 201 34.36 -4.46 -31.23
C ALA A 201 35.05 -3.56 -30.20
N GLN A 202 35.07 -3.95 -28.91
CA GLN A 202 35.76 -3.20 -27.86
C GLN A 202 37.30 -3.23 -28.02
N ILE A 203 37.86 -4.38 -28.40
CA ILE A 203 39.31 -4.50 -28.68
C ILE A 203 39.69 -3.70 -29.94
N LYS A 204 38.86 -3.70 -30.99
CA LYS A 204 39.09 -2.85 -32.18
C LYS A 204 39.06 -1.36 -31.83
N ALA A 205 38.16 -0.94 -30.94
CA ALA A 205 38.08 0.45 -30.50
C ALA A 205 39.24 0.84 -29.57
N ASN A 206 39.79 -0.09 -28.80
CA ASN A 206 40.95 0.13 -27.96
C ASN A 206 41.83 -1.14 -27.88
N PRO A 207 42.89 -1.23 -28.70
CA PRO A 207 43.76 -2.41 -28.79
C PRO A 207 44.44 -2.80 -27.46
N ALA A 208 44.65 -1.83 -26.56
CA ALA A 208 45.24 -2.09 -25.24
C ALA A 208 44.35 -2.97 -24.34
N LEU A 209 43.05 -3.10 -24.66
CA LEU A 209 42.13 -3.96 -23.92
C LEU A 209 42.24 -5.45 -24.30
N ALA A 210 43.05 -5.81 -25.31
CA ALA A 210 43.21 -7.21 -25.74
C ALA A 210 43.74 -8.13 -24.62
N SER A 211 44.63 -7.61 -23.77
CA SER A 211 45.16 -8.32 -22.58
C SER A 211 44.10 -8.58 -21.51
N LYS A 212 42.95 -7.91 -21.58
CA LYS A 212 41.79 -8.05 -20.66
C LYS A 212 40.59 -8.75 -21.30
N SER A 213 40.81 -9.51 -22.39
CA SER A 213 39.76 -10.19 -23.15
C SER A 213 38.78 -10.99 -22.29
N GLN A 214 39.25 -11.65 -21.23
CA GLN A 214 38.40 -12.43 -20.33
C GLN A 214 37.53 -11.58 -19.41
N GLU A 215 38.00 -10.41 -18.96
CA GLU A 215 37.18 -9.43 -18.23
C GLU A 215 36.12 -8.82 -19.15
N LEU A 216 36.50 -8.47 -20.38
CA LEU A 216 35.58 -7.96 -21.40
C LEU A 216 34.50 -8.99 -21.72
N ALA A 217 34.85 -10.28 -21.83
CA ALA A 217 33.88 -11.35 -22.07
C ALA A 217 32.87 -11.48 -20.92
N LYS A 218 33.32 -11.42 -19.66
CA LYS A 218 32.42 -11.42 -18.49
C LYS A 218 31.51 -10.20 -18.47
N ALA A 219 32.05 -9.00 -18.76
CA ALA A 219 31.28 -7.77 -18.82
C ALA A 219 30.25 -7.78 -19.96
N ALA A 220 30.64 -8.26 -21.14
CA ALA A 220 29.77 -8.42 -22.30
C ALA A 220 28.63 -9.42 -22.02
N GLN A 221 28.95 -10.55 -21.38
CA GLN A 221 27.95 -11.53 -20.96
C GLN A 221 26.94 -10.93 -19.98
N ALA A 222 27.40 -10.20 -18.96
CA ALA A 222 26.52 -9.53 -18.00
C ALA A 222 25.63 -8.47 -18.67
N LYS A 223 26.19 -7.69 -19.60
CA LYS A 223 25.45 -6.67 -20.36
C LYS A 223 24.38 -7.31 -21.25
N LEU A 224 24.71 -8.38 -21.97
CA LEU A 224 23.77 -9.10 -22.82
C LEU A 224 22.64 -9.71 -21.98
N GLN A 225 22.97 -10.34 -20.85
CA GLN A 225 21.97 -10.90 -19.93
C GLN A 225 21.01 -9.80 -19.40
N ALA A 226 21.55 -8.65 -19.01
CA ALA A 226 20.73 -7.52 -18.57
C ALA A 226 19.82 -7.00 -19.70
N GLN A 227 20.32 -6.92 -20.93
CA GLN A 227 19.54 -6.47 -22.09
C GLN A 227 18.39 -7.44 -22.41
N VAL A 228 18.66 -8.75 -22.42
CA VAL A 228 17.64 -9.78 -22.63
C VAL A 228 16.54 -9.71 -21.56
N ILE A 229 16.90 -9.49 -20.30
CA ILE A 229 15.92 -9.32 -19.21
C ILE A 229 15.08 -8.05 -19.43
N GLN A 230 15.70 -6.93 -19.84
CA GLN A 230 14.98 -5.69 -20.11
C GLN A 230 14.01 -5.83 -21.29
N ASP A 231 14.42 -6.54 -22.35
CA ASP A 231 13.56 -6.79 -23.50
C ASP A 231 12.42 -7.75 -23.13
N ALA A 232 12.67 -8.76 -22.30
CA ALA A 232 11.63 -9.62 -21.74
C ALA A 232 10.63 -8.82 -20.88
N ILE A 233 11.11 -7.88 -20.04
CA ILE A 233 10.25 -6.97 -19.27
C ILE A 233 9.36 -6.13 -20.19
N LYS A 234 9.94 -5.52 -21.24
CA LYS A 234 9.18 -4.72 -22.21
C LYS A 234 8.14 -5.57 -22.93
N GLN A 235 8.51 -6.78 -23.32
CA GLN A 235 7.63 -7.72 -24.01
C GLN A 235 6.43 -8.08 -23.13
N VAL A 236 6.64 -8.54 -21.89
CA VAL A 236 5.51 -8.92 -21.02
C VAL A 236 4.61 -7.72 -20.70
N LYS A 237 5.17 -6.51 -20.57
CA LYS A 237 4.37 -5.30 -20.40
C LYS A 237 3.48 -4.99 -21.61
N ALA A 238 3.96 -5.30 -22.81
CA ALA A 238 3.23 -5.06 -24.05
C ALA A 238 2.17 -6.14 -24.34
N THR A 239 2.44 -7.39 -23.97
CA THR A 239 1.61 -8.54 -24.40
C THR A 239 0.69 -9.08 -23.30
N VAL A 240 1.00 -8.85 -22.02
CA VAL A 240 0.23 -9.37 -20.88
C VAL A 240 -0.57 -8.24 -20.25
N LYS A 241 -1.91 -8.35 -20.37
CA LYS A 241 -2.87 -7.46 -19.71
C LYS A 241 -3.01 -7.81 -18.22
#